data_AF-A0A222G9H8-F1
#
_entry.id   AF-A0A222G9H8-F1
#
_cell.length_a   1.000
_cell.length_b   1.000
_cell.length_c   1.000
_cell.angle_alpha   90.00
_cell.angle_beta   90.00
_cell.angle_gamma   90.00
#
_symmetry.space_group_name_H-M   'P 1'
#
loop_
_entity.id
_entity.type
_entity.pdbx_description
1 polymer ?
#
loop_
_entity_poly.entity_id
_entity_poly.type
_entity_poly.pdbx_seq_one_letter_code
_entity_poly.pdbx_strand_id
1 'polypeptide(L)' 'MYLTPFNNRAIYHNCWQPALKRSGIKFRKQYNTRHTYASTMLTENKPIAWVARQLGHSDIAMTLSTYARWIPENK' A
#
# COMPACT_ATOMS: atom_id res chain seq x y z
N MET A 1 14.06 -23.37 -17.50
CA MET A 1 14.06 -23.00 -16.06
C MET A 1 12.86 -22.10 -15.83
N TYR A 2 11.69 -22.65 -15.51
CA TYR A 2 10.49 -21.85 -15.24
C TYR A 2 10.52 -21.42 -13.77
N LEU A 3 10.62 -20.12 -13.52
CA LEU A 3 10.41 -19.56 -12.19
C LEU A 3 9.00 -19.95 -11.75
N THR A 4 8.87 -20.61 -10.60
CA THR A 4 7.56 -20.89 -10.01
C THR A 4 6.77 -19.59 -9.90
N PRO A 5 5.52 -19.55 -10.40
CA PRO A 5 4.69 -18.35 -10.30
C PRO A 5 4.58 -17.89 -8.84
N PHE A 6 4.50 -16.57 -8.66
CA PHE A 6 4.35 -15.97 -7.34
C PHE A 6 3.13 -16.54 -6.60
N ASN A 7 3.38 -17.34 -5.55
CA ASN A 7 2.32 -18.01 -4.80
C ASN A 7 1.85 -17.13 -3.62
N ASN A 8 0.81 -16.34 -3.88
CA ASN A 8 0.18 -15.47 -2.89
C ASN A 8 -0.23 -16.19 -1.60
N ARG A 9 -0.71 -17.44 -1.71
CA ARG A 9 -1.18 -18.21 -0.56
C ARG A 9 -0.02 -18.64 0.34
N ALA A 10 1.07 -19.11 -0.25
CA ALA A 10 2.27 -19.48 0.50
C ALA A 10 2.84 -18.27 1.25
N ILE A 11 2.92 -17.11 0.59
CA ILE A 11 3.42 -15.86 1.21
C ILE A 11 2.49 -15.39 2.34
N TYR A 12 1.18 -15.50 2.13
CA TYR A 12 0.20 -15.14 3.15
C TYR A 12 0.37 -15.94 4.44
N HIS A 13 0.46 -17.27 4.33
CA HIS A 13 0.54 -18.14 5.51
C HIS A 13 1.95 -18.22 6.12
N ASN A 14 2.99 -18.22 5.30
CA ASN A 14 4.34 -18.51 5.77
C ASN A 14 5.13 -17.23 6.11
N CYS A 15 4.73 -16.08 5.55
CA CYS A 15 5.45 -14.82 5.76
C CYS A 15 4.57 -13.78 6.47
N TRP A 16 3.39 -13.48 5.92
CA TRP A 16 2.58 -12.34 6.38
C TRP A 16 1.91 -12.58 7.74
N GLN A 17 1.16 -13.67 7.90
CA GLN A 17 0.52 -13.99 9.19
C GLN A 17 1.55 -14.11 10.33
N PRO A 18 2.70 -14.80 10.16
CA PRO A 18 3.74 -14.83 11.18
C PRO A 18 4.35 -13.46 11.48
N ALA A 19 4.59 -12.63 10.46
CA ALA A 19 5.12 -11.28 10.66
C ALA A 19 4.17 -10.42 11.51
N LEU A 20 2.87 -10.42 11.20
CA LEU A 20 1.86 -9.69 11.98
C LEU A 20 1.76 -10.20 13.43
N LYS A 21 1.83 -11.51 13.63
CA LYS A 21 1.83 -12.11 14.98
C LYS A 21 3.04 -11.65 15.79
N ARG A 22 4.24 -11.68 15.19
CA ARG A 22 5.47 -11.22 15.85
C ARG A 22 5.48 -9.73 16.15
N SER A 23 4.85 -8.91 15.31
CA SER A 23 4.78 -7.46 15.52
C SER A 23 3.68 -7.04 16.52
N GLY A 24 2.87 -7.97 17.04
CA GLY A 24 1.74 -7.67 17.93
C GLY A 24 0.61 -6.90 17.25
N ILE A 25 0.59 -6.83 15.91
CA ILE A 25 -0.42 -6.07 15.16
C ILE A 25 -1.62 -6.99 14.90
N LYS A 26 -2.84 -6.49 15.16
CA LYS A 26 -4.07 -7.18 14.79
C LYS A 26 -4.05 -7.55 13.30
N PHE A 27 -4.55 -8.74 12.97
CA PHE A 27 -4.58 -9.21 11.60
C PHE A 27 -5.16 -8.17 10.62
N ARG A 28 -4.45 -7.93 9.51
CA ARG A 28 -4.85 -7.09 8.38
C ARG A 28 -4.41 -7.77 7.09
N LYS A 29 -5.10 -7.55 5.97
CA LYS A 29 -4.68 -8.05 4.65
C LYS A 29 -3.42 -7.33 4.20
N GLN A 30 -2.55 -7.99 3.41
CA GLN A 30 -1.34 -7.37 2.85
C GLN A 30 -1.66 -6.08 2.11
N TYR A 31 -2.76 -6.06 1.35
CA TYR A 31 -3.16 -4.90 0.55
C TYR A 31 -3.33 -3.62 1.38
N ASN A 32 -3.58 -3.72 2.69
CA ASN A 32 -3.68 -2.54 3.56
C ASN A 32 -2.36 -1.78 3.66
N THR A 33 -1.19 -2.42 3.47
CA THR A 33 0.09 -1.70 3.44
C THR A 33 0.17 -0.70 2.30
N ARG A 34 -0.44 -1.01 1.15
CA ARG A 34 -0.57 -0.10 0.01
C ARG A 34 -1.37 1.14 0.37
N HIS A 35 -2.48 0.96 1.10
CA HIS A 35 -3.29 2.08 1.60
C HIS A 35 -2.50 2.93 2.59
N THR A 36 -1.82 2.30 3.56
CA THR A 36 -0.99 3.00 4.55
C THR A 36 0.10 3.82 3.87
N TYR A 37 0.83 3.24 2.91
CA TYR A 37 1.85 3.94 2.15
C TYR A 37 1.28 5.17 1.43
N ALA A 38 0.16 5.01 0.72
CA ALA A 38 -0.48 6.10 -0.01
C ALA A 38 -0.89 7.25 0.93
N SER A 39 -1.57 6.93 2.04
CA SER A 39 -1.99 7.95 3.00
C SER A 39 -0.79 8.65 3.65
N THR A 40 0.24 7.90 4.06
CA THR A 40 1.41 8.47 4.73
C THR A 40 2.17 9.41 3.80
N MET A 41 2.46 9.00 2.57
CA MET A 41 3.17 9.85 1.61
C MET A 41 2.40 11.14 1.30
N LEU A 42 1.08 11.07 1.17
CA LEU A 42 0.28 12.27 0.91
C LEU A 42 0.21 13.19 2.13
N THR A 43 0.10 12.65 3.34
CA THR A 43 0.18 13.43 4.59
C THR A 43 1.54 14.10 4.77
N GLU A 44 2.62 13.47 4.31
CA GLU A 44 3.96 14.07 4.21
C GLU A 44 4.12 15.04 3.01
N ASN A 45 3.01 15.44 2.38
CA ASN A 45 2.94 16.38 1.28
C ASN A 45 3.74 15.95 0.04
N LYS A 46 3.86 14.63 -0.21
CA LYS A 46 4.46 14.14 -1.46
C LYS A 46 3.53 14.39 -2.65
N PRO A 47 4.07 14.73 -3.84
CA PRO A 47 3.23 15.01 -5.01
C PRO A 47 2.34 13.82 -5.39
N ILE A 48 1.03 14.05 -5.55
CA ILE A 48 0.08 12.97 -5.80
C ILE A 48 0.36 12.19 -7.10
N ALA A 49 0.81 12.87 -8.15
CA ALA A 49 1.20 12.22 -9.40
C ALA A 49 2.39 11.26 -9.19
N TRP A 50 3.34 11.63 -8.32
CA TRP A 50 4.46 10.78 -7.97
C TRP A 50 4.00 9.56 -7.17
N VAL A 51 3.12 9.75 -6.18
CA VAL A 51 2.53 8.66 -5.38
C VAL A 51 1.73 7.70 -6.28
N ALA A 52 0.91 8.22 -7.20
CA ALA A 52 0.16 7.42 -8.17
C ALA A 52 1.07 6.50 -9.00
N ARG A 53 2.22 7.03 -9.45
CA ARG A 53 3.24 6.26 -10.19
C ARG A 53 3.88 5.19 -9.33
N GLN A 54 4.20 5.46 -8.06
CA GLN A 54 4.75 4.45 -7.13
C GLN A 54 3.74 3.33 -6.85
N LEU A 55 2.46 3.66 -6.80
CA LEU A 55 1.39 2.68 -6.67
C LEU A 55 1.21 1.88 -7.97
N GLY A 56 1.68 2.35 -9.12
CA GLY A 56 1.44 1.73 -10.42
C GLY A 56 0.00 1.93 -10.89
N HIS A 57 -0.62 3.06 -10.55
CA HIS A 57 -1.90 3.46 -11.12
C HIS A 57 -1.68 4.00 -12.52
N SER A 58 -2.46 3.51 -13.49
CA SER A 58 -2.47 4.01 -14.87
C SER A 58 -3.09 5.40 -14.97
N ASP A 59 -3.94 5.78 -14.02
CA ASP A 59 -4.61 7.07 -13.94
C ASP A 59 -4.46 7.68 -12.54
N ILE A 60 -4.06 8.95 -12.50
CA ILE A 60 -3.92 9.73 -11.27
C ILE A 60 -5.28 9.95 -10.61
N ALA A 61 -6.36 10.05 -11.38
CA ALA A 61 -7.71 10.28 -10.85
C ALA A 61 -8.13 9.19 -9.84
N MET A 62 -7.69 7.94 -10.03
CA MET A 62 -7.95 6.85 -9.06
C MET A 62 -7.25 7.08 -7.72
N THR A 63 -6.07 7.68 -7.74
CA THR A 63 -5.33 8.04 -6.51
C THR A 63 -6.02 9.22 -5.83
N LEU A 64 -6.44 10.21 -6.61
CA LEU A 64 -7.13 11.39 -6.10
C LEU A 64 -8.46 11.00 -5.44
N SER A 65 -9.29 10.22 -6.12
CA SER A 65 -10.60 9.80 -5.59
C SER A 65 -10.49 9.00 -4.29
N THR A 66 -9.44 8.17 -4.17
CA THR A 66 -9.26 7.31 -2.99
C THR A 66 -8.58 8.03 -1.82
N TYR A 67 -7.64 8.94 -2.11
CA TYR A 67 -6.71 9.46 -1.09
C TYR A 67 -6.64 10.98 -0.95
N ALA A 68 -7.43 11.77 -1.70
CA ALA A 68 -7.38 13.24 -1.61
C ALA A 68 -7.49 13.77 -0.17
N ARG A 69 -8.29 13.12 0.69
CA ARG A 69 -8.46 13.49 2.12
C ARG A 69 -7.17 13.50 2.95
N TRP A 70 -6.09 12.91 2.46
CA TRP A 70 -4.80 12.83 3.15
C TRP A 70 -3.81 13.90 2.68
N ILE A 71 -4.18 14.68 1.67
CA ILE A 71 -3.42 15.85 1.24
C ILE A 71 -3.69 16.95 2.26
N PRO A 72 -2.66 17.53 2.90
CA PRO A 72 -2.83 18.65 3.80
C PRO A 72 -3.50 19.81 3.09
N GLU A 73 -4.54 20.39 3.72
CA GLU A 73 -5.00 21.72 3.32
C GLU A 73 -3.89 22.73 3.68
N ASN A 74 -3.66 23.72 2.81
CA ASN A 74 -2.61 24.71 3.00
C ASN A 74 -2.68 25.31 4.42
N LYS A 75 -1.52 25.47 5.07
CA LYS A 75 -1.38 26.35 6.23
C LYS A 75 -1.54 27.81 5.82
#